data_AF-A0A2W5EF89-F1
#
_entry.id   AF-A0A2W5EF89-F1
#
_cell.length_a   1.000
_cell.length_b   1.000
_cell.length_c   1.000
_cell.angle_alpha   90.00
_cell.angle_beta   90.00
_cell.angle_gamma   90.00
#
_symmetry.space_group_name_H-M   'P 1'
#
loop_
_entity.id
_entity.type
_entity.pdbx_description
1 polymer ?
#
loop_
_entity_poly.entity_id
_entity_poly.type
_entity_poly.pdbx_seq_one_letter_code
_entity_poly.pdbx_strand_id
1 'polypeptide(L)' 'EKTTTTILLSSTAENNTIVKITEGSKENNDAGLKWLMQNTEGWSNFLACLKAWVEYKIHLRVGAFDYLKK' A
#
# COMPACT_ATOMS: atom_id res chain seq x y z
N GLU A 1 6.95 14.63 12.28
CA GLU A 1 5.82 15.25 11.54
C GLU A 1 4.76 14.19 11.28
N LYS A 2 3.48 14.51 11.47
CA LYS A 2 2.37 13.56 11.30
C LYS A 2 1.75 13.73 9.92
N THR A 3 1.64 12.64 9.16
CA THR A 3 0.87 12.59 7.92
C THR A 3 -0.50 11.97 8.16
N THR A 4 -1.46 12.28 7.29
CA THR A 4 -2.79 11.65 7.27
C THR A 4 -2.88 10.74 6.05
N THR A 5 -3.41 9.53 6.25
CA THR A 5 -3.67 8.57 5.17
C THR A 5 -5.16 8.29 5.10
N THR A 6 -5.72 8.37 3.90
CA THR A 6 -7.11 8.07 3.60
C THR A 6 -7.17 6.89 2.64
N ILE A 7 -7.95 5.87 3.00
CA ILE A 7 -8.23 4.71 2.15
C ILE A 7 -9.73 4.74 1.83
N LEU A 8 -10.06 4.94 0.56
CA LEU A 8 -11.42 4.97 0.06
C LEU A 8 -11.72 3.67 -0.70
N LEU A 9 -12.84 3.04 -0.37
CA LEU A 9 -13.37 1.87 -1.07
C LEU A 9 -14.66 2.29 -1.77
N SER A 10 -14.72 2.13 -3.08
CA SER A 10 -15.90 2.48 -3.88
C SER A 10 -16.33 1.30 -4.73
N SER A 11 -17.56 0.83 -4.52
CA SER A 11 -18.16 -0.22 -5.35
C SER A 11 -18.43 0.32 -6.76
N THR A 12 -18.05 -0.45 -7.78
CA THR A 12 -18.32 -0.11 -9.20
C THR A 12 -19.29 -1.07 -9.86
N ALA A 13 -19.42 -2.27 -9.31
CA ALA A 13 -20.36 -3.31 -9.72
C ALA A 13 -20.49 -4.33 -8.58
N GLU A 14 -21.36 -5.32 -8.74
CA GLU A 14 -21.40 -6.48 -7.85
C GLU A 14 -20.01 -7.14 -7.81
N ASN A 15 -19.46 -7.31 -6.60
CA ASN A 15 -18.13 -7.87 -6.34
C ASN A 15 -16.94 -7.12 -6.96
N ASN A 16 -17.09 -5.84 -7.33
CA ASN A 16 -15.99 -5.01 -7.83
C ASN A 16 -15.83 -3.74 -6.98
N THR A 17 -14.62 -3.49 -6.49
CA THR A 17 -14.30 -2.36 -5.62
C THR A 17 -13.03 -1.66 -6.10
N ILE A 18 -13.12 -0.36 -6.34
CA ILE A 18 -11.95 0.50 -6.49
C ILE A 18 -11.43 0.86 -5.10
N VAL A 19 -10.15 0.58 -4.85
CA VAL A 19 -9.44 1.01 -3.65
C VAL A 19 -8.53 2.18 -4.03
N LYS A 20 -8.76 3.35 -3.44
CA LYS A 20 -7.93 4.54 -3.63
C LYS A 20 -7.24 4.91 -2.31
N ILE A 21 -5.92 5.03 -2.35
CA ILE A 21 -5.11 5.45 -1.20
C ILE A 21 -4.57 6.84 -1.49
N THR A 22 -4.78 7.76 -0.56
CA THR A 22 -4.20 9.10 -0.57
C THR A 22 -3.43 9.29 0.73
N GLU A 23 -2.16 9.65 0.65
CA GLU A 23 -1.34 10.00 1.80
C GLU A 23 -0.96 11.48 1.74
N GLY A 24 -0.73 12.09 2.90
CA GLY A 24 -0.23 13.47 3.00
C GLY A 24 1.10 13.66 2.27
N SER A 25 1.50 14.91 2.08
CA SER A 25 2.75 15.26 1.41
C SER A 25 3.87 15.58 2.39
N LYS A 26 5.09 15.66 1.85
CA LYS A 26 6.26 16.26 2.50
C LYS A 26 6.83 17.38 1.65
N GLU A 27 7.74 18.15 2.22
CA GLU A 27 8.53 19.12 1.46
C GLU A 27 9.23 18.47 0.27
N ASN A 28 9.31 19.19 -0.84
CA ASN A 28 9.95 18.71 -2.07
C ASN A 28 11.48 18.87 -1.98
N ASN A 29 12.10 18.03 -1.17
CA ASN A 29 13.55 17.93 -0.98
C ASN A 29 13.99 16.45 -1.03
N ASP A 30 15.29 16.18 -1.00
CA ASP A 30 15.82 14.81 -1.14
C ASP A 30 15.24 13.83 -0.11
N ALA A 31 15.02 14.28 1.13
CA ALA A 31 14.42 13.46 2.17
C ALA A 31 12.93 13.17 1.88
N GLY A 32 12.18 14.17 1.42
CA GLY A 32 10.79 14.03 1.00
C GLY A 32 10.62 13.13 -0.22
N LEU A 33 11.52 13.22 -1.20
CA LEU A 33 11.54 12.34 -2.38
C LEU A 33 11.83 10.89 -1.99
N LYS A 34 12.83 10.66 -1.13
CA LYS A 34 13.13 9.31 -0.62
C LYS A 34 11.94 8.72 0.14
N TRP A 35 11.30 9.53 0.97
CA TRP A 35 10.08 9.14 1.68
C TRP A 35 8.94 8.77 0.71
N LEU A 36 8.72 9.57 -0.34
CA LEU A 36 7.70 9.32 -1.36
C LEU A 36 7.94 8.00 -2.11
N MET A 37 9.19 7.72 -2.49
CA MET A 37 9.57 6.47 -3.18
C MET A 37 9.28 5.25 -2.31
N GLN A 38 9.72 5.27 -1.05
CA GLN A 38 9.49 4.17 -0.11
C GLN A 38 8.01 3.91 0.16
N ASN A 39 7.22 4.98 0.32
CA ASN A 39 5.78 4.84 0.51
C ASN A 39 5.07 4.33 -0.74
N THR A 40 5.49 4.77 -1.93
CA THR A 40 4.94 4.26 -3.20
C THR A 40 5.14 2.75 -3.31
N GLU A 41 6.35 2.25 -3.05
CA GLU A 41 6.66 0.82 -3.03
C GLU A 41 5.83 0.07 -1.98
N GLY A 42 5.71 0.63 -0.77
CA GLY A 42 4.92 0.06 0.32
C GLY A 42 3.43 -0.07 -0.03
N TRP A 43 2.83 0.97 -0.62
CA TRP A 43 1.42 0.96 -1.03
C TRP A 43 1.15 0.00 -2.18
N SER A 44 2.04 -0.06 -3.17
CA SER A 44 1.96 -1.05 -4.25
C SER A 44 1.98 -2.48 -3.70
N ASN A 45 2.91 -2.79 -2.78
CA ASN A 45 2.98 -4.10 -2.15
C ASN A 45 1.73 -4.41 -1.30
N PHE A 46 1.22 -3.43 -0.55
CA PHE A 46 -0.01 -3.56 0.22
C PHE A 46 -1.21 -3.92 -0.68
N LEU A 47 -1.41 -3.18 -1.78
CA LEU A 47 -2.51 -3.41 -2.72
C LEU A 47 -2.41 -4.79 -3.40
N ALA A 48 -1.20 -5.24 -3.75
CA ALA A 48 -0.97 -6.58 -4.29
C ALA A 48 -1.34 -7.68 -3.28
N CYS A 49 -0.92 -7.52 -2.02
CA CYS A 49 -1.27 -8.45 -0.94
C CYS A 49 -2.78 -8.48 -0.67
N LEU A 50 -3.42 -7.31 -0.63
CA LEU A 50 -4.85 -7.18 -0.42
C LEU A 50 -5.63 -7.91 -1.52
N LYS A 51 -5.28 -7.67 -2.79
CA LYS A 51 -5.91 -8.33 -3.95
C LYS A 51 -5.76 -9.85 -3.88
N ALA A 52 -4.54 -10.34 -3.68
CA ALA A 52 -4.25 -11.78 -3.61
C ALA A 52 -5.04 -12.48 -2.49
N TRP A 53 -5.18 -11.83 -1.34
CA TRP A 53 -5.94 -12.36 -0.22
C TRP A 53 -7.46 -12.36 -0.47
N VAL A 54 -8.00 -11.23 -0.91
CA VAL A 54 -9.46 -11.08 -1.07
C VAL A 54 -9.97 -11.98 -2.18
N GLU A 55 -9.28 -12.02 -3.33
CA GLU A 55 -9.72 -12.77 -4.52
C GLU A 55 -9.35 -14.25 -4.49
N TYR A 56 -8.20 -14.61 -3.92
CA TYR A 56 -7.65 -15.98 -4.05
C TYR A 56 -7.25 -16.64 -2.73
N LYS A 57 -7.39 -15.96 -1.58
CA LYS A 57 -6.93 -16.45 -0.27
C LYS A 57 -5.44 -16.80 -0.21
N ILE A 58 -4.63 -16.18 -1.08
CA ILE A 58 -3.17 -16.34 -1.09
C ILE A 58 -2.55 -15.31 -0.14
N HIS A 59 -1.74 -15.77 0.82
CA HIS A 59 -1.12 -14.92 1.83
C HIS A 59 0.31 -14.51 1.44
N LEU A 60 0.44 -13.54 0.52
CA LEU A 60 1.75 -13.10 -0.01
C LEU A 60 2.75 -12.61 1.05
N ARG A 61 2.30 -12.17 2.23
CA ARG A 61 3.21 -11.68 3.29
C ARG A 61 3.89 -12.77 4.11
N VAL A 62 3.41 -14.02 4.07
CA VAL A 62 4.07 -15.12 4.78
C VAL A 62 5.36 -15.45 4.03
N GLY A 63 6.50 -15.46 4.72
CA GLY A 63 7.80 -15.76 4.10
C GLY A 63 8.45 -14.60 3.34
N ALA A 64 7.67 -13.62 2.84
CA ALA A 64 8.18 -12.57 1.94
C ALA A 64 9.34 -11.73 2.49
N PHE A 65 9.47 -11.60 3.81
CA PHE A 65 10.51 -10.81 4.46
C PHE A 65 11.34 -11.63 5.45
N ASP A 66 11.24 -12.96 5.40
CA ASP A 66 11.96 -13.80 6.34
C ASP A 66 13.48 -13.70 6.16
N TYR A 67 13.94 -13.36 4.96
CA TYR A 67 15.36 -13.06 4.68
C TYR A 67 15.90 -11.81 5.40
N LEU A 68 15.01 -10.94 5.93
CA LEU A 68 15.39 -9.78 6.74
C LEU A 68 15.48 -10.10 8.24
N LYS A 69 14.97 -11.26 8.67
CA LYS A 69 15.07 -11.72 10.05
C LYS A 69 16.52 -12.16 10.28
N LYS A 70 17.18 -11.56 11.28
CA LYS A 70 18.52 -11.99 11.74
C LYS A 70 18.45 -13.34 12.42
#